data_AF-U1PS22-F1
#
_entry.id   AF-U1PS22-F1
#
_cell.length_a   1.000
_cell.length_b   1.000
_cell.length_c   1.000
_cell.angle_alpha   90.00
_cell.angle_beta   90.00
_cell.angle_gamma   90.00
#
_symmetry.space_group_name_H-M   'P 1'
#
loop_
_entity.id
_entity.type
_entity.pdbx_description
1 polymer ?
#
loop_
_entity_poly.entity_id
_entity_poly.type
_entity_poly.pdbx_seq_one_letter_code
_entity_poly.pdbx_strand_id
1 'polypeptide(L)' 'MCMGKFLTIADVADYLNVSIGQVRTLIKSGDLPAIQIGGRGQWRIEAKELENYITRRYEATRKKIGVEEL' A
#
# COMPACT_ATOMS: atom_id res chain seq x y z
N MET A 1 1.89 -11.06 17.32
CA MET A 1 2.09 -12.31 16.57
C MET A 1 0.99 -12.40 15.52
N CYS A 2 1.29 -12.04 14.27
CA CYS A 2 0.43 -12.33 13.13
C CYS A 2 1.34 -12.83 12.01
N MET A 3 1.15 -14.08 11.58
CA MET A 3 1.80 -14.64 10.40
C MET A 3 1.51 -13.70 9.21
N GLY A 4 2.56 -13.19 8.56
CA GLY A 4 2.44 -12.25 7.45
C GLY A 4 1.57 -12.80 6.33
N LYS A 5 0.35 -12.28 6.20
CA LYS A 5 -0.54 -12.62 5.08
C LYS A 5 -0.12 -11.76 3.88
N PHE A 6 0.05 -12.41 2.73
CA PHE A 6 0.26 -11.73 1.46
C PHE A 6 -1.10 -11.47 0.79
N LEU A 7 -1.36 -10.21 0.46
CA LEU A 7 -2.54 -9.72 -0.22
C LEU A 7 -2.29 -9.66 -1.73
N THR A 8 -3.34 -9.89 -2.52
CA THR A 8 -3.31 -9.62 -3.95
C THR A 8 -3.56 -8.13 -4.22
N ILE A 9 -3.28 -7.68 -5.45
CA ILE A 9 -3.63 -6.30 -5.87
C ILE A 9 -5.14 -6.05 -5.70
N ALA A 10 -5.98 -7.06 -5.96
CA ALA A 10 -7.43 -6.94 -5.83
C ALA A 10 -7.85 -6.77 -4.36
N ASP A 11 -7.26 -7.55 -3.44
CA ASP A 11 -7.54 -7.42 -2.01
C ASP A 11 -7.15 -6.04 -1.48
N VAL A 12 -5.99 -5.51 -1.89
CA VAL A 12 -5.55 -4.17 -1.49
C VAL A 12 -6.45 -3.08 -2.08
N ALA A 13 -6.90 -3.26 -3.33
CA ALA A 13 -7.80 -2.32 -3.99
C ALA A 13 -9.15 -2.24 -3.24
N ASP A 14 -9.69 -3.39 -2.84
CA ASP A 14 -10.90 -3.48 -2.02
C ASP A 14 -10.68 -2.85 -0.63
N TYR A 15 -9.58 -3.22 0.04
CA TYR A 15 -9.27 -2.73 1.39
C TYR A 15 -9.12 -1.21 1.48
N LEU A 16 -8.45 -0.60 0.49
CA LEU A 16 -8.27 0.85 0.42
C LEU A 16 -9.45 1.56 -0.27
N ASN A 17 -10.43 0.81 -0.79
CA ASN A 17 -11.54 1.30 -1.60
C ASN A 17 -11.07 2.16 -2.79
N VAL A 18 -10.12 1.63 -3.57
CA VAL A 18 -9.51 2.28 -4.73
C VAL A 18 -9.52 1.37 -5.96
N SER A 19 -9.23 1.93 -7.13
CA SER A 19 -9.10 1.11 -8.33
C SER A 19 -7.84 0.23 -8.32
N ILE A 20 -7.92 -0.95 -8.93
CA ILE A 20 -6.74 -1.84 -9.16
C ILE A 20 -5.62 -1.10 -9.91
N GLY A 21 -5.98 -0.22 -10.84
CA GLY A 21 -5.03 0.62 -11.56
C GLY A 21 -4.22 1.52 -10.63
N GLN A 22 -4.86 2.11 -9.63
CA GLN A 22 -4.19 2.93 -8.62
C GLN A 22 -3.20 2.10 -7.79
N VAL A 23 -3.58 0.90 -7.34
CA VAL A 23 -2.67 0.02 -6.59
C VAL A 23 -1.45 -0.36 -7.44
N ARG A 24 -1.63 -0.64 -8.74
CA ARG A 24 -0.51 -0.90 -9.67
C ARG A 24 0.42 0.30 -9.80
N THR A 25 -0.12 1.52 -9.83
CA THR A 25 0.69 2.74 -9.85
C THR A 25 1.50 2.88 -8.56
N LEU A 26 0.90 2.62 -7.39
CA LEU A 26 1.61 2.66 -6.11
C LEU A 26 2.77 1.66 -6.07
N ILE A 27 2.57 0.45 -6.60
CA ILE A 27 3.63 -0.56 -6.72
C ILE A 27 4.74 -0.07 -7.66
N LYS A 28 4.38 0.46 -8.83
CA LYS A 28 5.36 0.97 -9.82
C LYS A 28 6.15 2.17 -9.30
N SER A 29 5.52 3.05 -8.55
CA SER A 29 6.18 4.20 -7.91
C SER A 29 7.07 3.79 -6.72
N GLY A 30 6.92 2.56 -6.21
CA GLY A 30 7.63 2.08 -5.03
C GLY A 30 7.02 2.55 -3.70
N ASP A 31 5.91 3.30 -3.73
CA ASP A 31 5.16 3.73 -2.55
C ASP A 31 4.56 2.56 -1.78
N LEU A 32 4.13 1.52 -2.49
CA LEU A 32 3.60 0.29 -1.91
C LEU A 32 4.48 -0.90 -2.30
N PRO A 33 5.37 -1.37 -1.41
CA PRO A 33 6.25 -2.50 -1.68
C PRO A 33 5.46 -3.78 -1.97
N ALA A 34 5.81 -4.43 -3.07
CA ALA A 34 5.20 -5.68 -3.49
C ALA A 34 6.26 -6.60 -4.10
N ILE A 35 6.10 -7.90 -3.89
CA ILE A 35 6.96 -8.93 -4.46
C ILE A 35 6.21 -9.68 -5.56
N GLN A 36 6.93 -10.11 -6.58
CA GLN A 36 6.37 -10.99 -7.60
C GLN A 36 6.62 -12.44 -7.19
N ILE A 37 5.55 -13.22 -7.06
CA ILE A 37 5.65 -14.64 -6.71
C ILE A 37 5.22 -15.49 -7.91
N GLY A 38 6.11 -16.37 -8.38
CA GLY A 38 5.83 -17.29 -9.48
C GLY A 38 5.88 -16.66 -10.87
N GLY A 39 5.27 -17.35 -11.85
CA GLY A 39 5.27 -16.94 -13.26
C GLY A 39 4.20 -15.89 -13.60
N ARG A 40 4.58 -14.93 -14.46
CA ARG A 40 3.77 -13.88 -15.12
C ARG A 40 2.76 -13.16 -14.21
N GLY A 41 3.20 -12.05 -13.61
CA GLY A 41 2.30 -10.94 -13.24
C GLY A 41 1.58 -11.07 -11.90
N GLN A 42 1.87 -12.09 -11.09
CA GLN A 42 1.32 -12.22 -9.75
C GLN A 42 2.10 -11.40 -8.74
N TRP A 43 1.55 -10.25 -8.37
CA TRP A 43 2.08 -9.42 -7.29
C TRP A 43 1.45 -9.79 -5.96
N ARG A 44 2.26 -9.74 -4.91
CA ARG A 44 1.90 -10.01 -3.53
C ARG A 44 2.39 -8.87 -2.67
N ILE A 45 1.47 -8.30 -1.90
CA ILE A 45 1.74 -7.19 -0.99
C ILE A 45 1.69 -7.79 0.41
N GLU A 46 2.73 -7.63 1.20
CA GLU A 46 2.68 -8.04 2.60
C GLU A 46 1.70 -7.12 3.34
N ALA A 47 0.79 -7.68 4.15
CA ALA A 47 -0.18 -6.89 4.91
C ALA A 47 0.50 -5.82 5.78
N LYS A 48 1.67 -6.14 6.35
CA LYS A 48 2.49 -5.20 7.12
C LYS A 48 2.96 -4.01 6.29
N GLU A 49 3.29 -4.23 5.01
CA GLU A 49 3.72 -3.14 4.13
C GLU A 49 2.55 -2.23 3.74
N LEU A 50 1.33 -2.78 3.62
CA LEU A 50 0.12 -2.00 3.49
C LEU A 50 -0.14 -1.13 4.73
N GLU A 51 -0.03 -1.70 5.94
CA GLU A 51 -0.16 -0.96 7.20
C GLU A 51 0.90 0.15 7.33
N ASN A 52 2.14 -0.16 6.95
CA ASN A 52 3.24 0.81 6.92
C ASN A 52 2.95 1.95 5.93
N TYR A 53 2.44 1.64 4.74
CA TYR A 53 2.03 2.63 3.76
C TYR A 53 0.96 3.57 4.35
N ILE A 54 -0.11 3.02 4.92
CA ILE A 54 -1.19 3.79 5.56
C ILE A 54 -0.62 4.72 6.64
N THR A 55 0.26 4.20 7.50
CA THR A 55 0.91 4.99 8.56
C THR A 55 1.70 6.17 7.99
N ARG A 56 2.54 5.93 6.98
CA ARG A 56 3.30 7.00 6.31
C ARG A 56 2.38 8.04 5.66
N ARG A 57 1.26 7.62 5.07
CA ARG A 57 0.27 8.54 4.48
C ARG A 57 -0.37 9.42 5.55
N TYR A 58 -0.75 8.86 6.69
CA TYR A 58 -1.27 9.66 7.82
C TYR A 58 -0.23 10.63 8.37
N GLU A 59 1.04 10.20 8.51
CA GLU A 59 2.13 11.10 8.95
C GLU A 59 2.36 12.25 7.98
N ALA A 60 2.37 11.98 6.67
CA ALA A 60 2.50 13.00 5.65
C ALA A 60 1.32 13.99 5.69
N THR A 61 0.09 13.50 5.87
CA THR A 61 -1.10 14.35 6.02
C THR A 61 -1.02 15.20 7.29
N ARG A 62 -0.65 14.62 8.43
CA ARG A 62 -0.45 15.36 9.69
C ARG A 62 0.57 16.48 9.54
N LYS A 63 1.69 16.22 8.88
CA LYS A 63 2.71 17.24 8.60
C LYS A 63 2.18 18.35 7.70
N LYS A 64 1.30 18.06 6.75
CA LYS A 64 0.70 19.09 5.88
C LYS A 64 -0.31 19.95 6.61
N ILE A 65 -1.21 19.34 7.37
CA ILE A 65 -2.26 20.07 8.10
C ILE A 65 -1.65 20.89 9.24
N GLY A 66 -0.69 20.34 9.98
CA GLY A 66 0.02 21.07 11.04
C GLY A 66 0.95 22.19 10.55
N VAL A 67 1.16 22.32 9.23
CA VAL A 67 1.89 23.43 8.61
C VAL A 67 0.94 24.56 8.19
N GLU A 68 -0.38 24.31 8.11
CA GLU A 68 -1.40 25.32 7.80
C GLU A 68 -1.86 26.10 9.05
N GLU A 69 -1.25 25.86 10.21
CA GLU A 69 -1.57 26.50 11.50
C GLU A 69 -0.42 27.38 12.07
N LEU A 70 0.44 27.94 11.20
CA LEU A 70 1.43 28.99 11.54
C LEU A 70 1.41 30.12 10.50
#